data_AF-A0A918TTI4-F1
#
_entry.id   AF-A0A918TTI4-F1
#
_cell.length_a   1.000
_cell.length_b   1.000
_cell.length_c   1.000
_cell.angle_alpha   90.00
_cell.angle_beta   90.00
_cell.angle_gamma   90.00
#
_symmetry.space_group_name_H-M   'P 1'
#
loop_
_entity.id
_entity.type
_entity.pdbx_description
1 polymer ?
#
loop_
_entity_poly.entity_id
_entity_poly.type
_entity_poly.pdbx_seq_one_letter_code
_entity_poly.pdbx_strand_id
1 'polypeptide(L)'
;MNKTRHPVGLVLVLLSLVLNFISVVLYVQQPDTFAAFTVLPIWLWGALGLLFSLASYFLFRSPLSLFTSTMWFLVILVLSDEAPGLVRFGQTTPEDGRAAPYLNRQPLRVITCNWSSDSRPIGPAIAPWEPDIVFIQEMPHPYLIKQLADTLYGNTGDYRYDENHACGVVLRGRIKKALLEPQYRSQYLTARLPNGNLIELANIHLQPASTNLSLWSPSCWKEHRQNRMRRRSELQFALAFLNEYTPFPNRPTLIAGDFNAPATDGASDVLARDFTDTFEAVGTGWGNTYHRRFPLLRLDQIHASHHFLPLRSRAVTIEESEHRMVVSDLLLE
;
A
#
# COMPACT_ATOMS: atom_id res chain seq x y z
N MET A 1 -22.42 49.15 11.52
CA MET A 1 -21.74 48.29 12.51
C MET A 1 -20.37 47.91 11.99
N ASN A 2 -19.31 48.55 12.48
CA ASN A 2 -17.94 48.17 12.17
C ASN A 2 -17.69 46.76 12.72
N LYS A 3 -17.56 45.77 11.84
CA LYS A 3 -17.02 44.46 12.19
C LYS A 3 -15.55 44.65 12.57
N THR A 4 -15.28 44.91 13.84
CA THR A 4 -13.93 44.81 14.40
C THR A 4 -13.42 43.41 14.10
N ARG A 5 -12.47 43.30 13.17
CA ARG A 5 -11.79 42.04 12.87
C ARG A 5 -11.11 41.61 14.17
N HIS A 6 -11.58 40.52 14.78
CA HIS A 6 -10.93 40.01 15.98
C HIS A 6 -9.52 39.52 15.59
N PRO A 7 -8.45 40.06 16.19
CA PRO A 7 -7.08 39.70 15.84
C PRO A 7 -6.83 38.19 15.99
N VAL A 8 -7.51 37.56 16.95
CA VAL A 8 -7.48 36.10 17.17
C VAL A 8 -7.99 35.32 15.95
N GLY A 9 -9.10 35.75 15.34
CA GLY A 9 -9.63 35.10 14.14
C GLY A 9 -8.68 35.20 12.95
N LEU A 10 -7.96 36.31 12.81
CA LEU A 10 -6.92 36.46 11.79
C LEU A 10 -5.74 35.52 12.03
N VAL A 11 -5.28 35.41 13.28
CA VAL A 11 -4.17 34.51 13.66
C VAL A 11 -4.51 33.05 13.36
N LEU A 12 -5.72 32.60 13.70
CA LEU A 12 -6.16 31.23 13.38
C LEU A 12 -6.17 30.94 11.87
N VAL A 13 -6.62 31.89 11.06
CA VAL A 13 -6.58 31.76 9.59
C VAL A 13 -5.14 31.71 9.08
N LEU A 14 -4.26 32.57 9.61
CA LEU A 14 -2.85 32.57 9.24
C LEU A 14 -2.18 31.23 9.59
N LEU A 15 -2.40 30.70 10.80
CA LEU A 15 -1.90 29.39 11.23
C LEU A 15 -2.38 28.28 10.30
N SER A 16 -3.67 28.29 9.94
CA SER A 16 -4.25 27.33 9.00
C SER A 16 -3.62 27.43 7.61
N LEU A 17 -3.40 28.65 7.09
CA LEU A 17 -2.77 28.86 5.78
C LEU A 17 -1.31 28.43 5.75
N VAL A 18 -0.55 28.75 6.80
CA VAL A 18 0.86 28.34 6.94
C VAL A 18 0.94 26.82 7.02
N LEU A 19 0.10 26.18 7.84
CA LEU A 19 0.03 24.72 7.93
C LEU A 19 -0.31 24.10 6.57
N ASN A 20 -1.29 24.67 5.85
CA ASN A 20 -1.67 24.20 4.51
C ASN A 20 -0.50 24.28 3.53
N PHE A 21 0.18 25.42 3.47
CA PHE A 21 1.32 25.62 2.59
C PHE A 21 2.46 24.63 2.91
N ILE A 22 2.81 24.48 4.19
CA ILE A 22 3.85 23.54 4.62
C ILE A 22 3.44 22.10 4.26
N SER A 23 2.19 21.70 4.54
CA SER A 23 1.70 20.36 4.19
C SER A 23 1.78 20.11 2.69
N VAL A 24 1.33 21.04 1.85
CA VAL A 24 1.41 20.87 0.39
C VAL A 24 2.87 20.71 -0.07
N VAL A 25 3.77 21.58 0.39
CA VAL A 25 5.19 21.52 0.01
C VAL A 25 5.81 20.19 0.45
N LEU A 26 5.56 19.75 1.69
CA LEU A 26 6.16 18.54 2.22
C LEU A 26 5.61 17.26 1.59
N TYR A 27 4.31 17.19 1.28
CA TYR A 27 3.73 16.00 0.62
C TYR A 27 4.08 15.90 -0.86
N VAL A 28 4.32 17.04 -1.54
CA VAL A 28 4.76 17.05 -2.94
C VAL A 28 6.25 16.76 -3.07
N GLN A 29 7.10 17.35 -2.22
CA GLN A 29 8.56 17.19 -2.33
C GLN A 29 9.12 15.99 -1.56
N GLN A 30 8.41 15.54 -0.53
CA GLN A 30 8.79 14.43 0.36
C GLN A 30 10.25 14.38 0.81
N PRO A 31 10.85 15.50 1.28
CA PRO A 31 12.22 15.49 1.75
C PRO A 31 12.38 14.52 2.92
N ASP A 32 13.41 13.67 2.88
CA ASP A 32 13.63 12.62 3.89
C ASP A 32 13.73 13.19 5.32
N THR A 33 14.20 14.43 5.49
CA THR A 33 14.28 15.11 6.78
C THR A 33 12.92 15.34 7.44
N PHE A 34 11.85 15.37 6.66
CA PHE A 34 10.47 15.54 7.14
C PHE A 34 9.64 14.25 7.03
N ALA A 35 10.28 13.08 6.96
CA ALA A 35 9.58 11.80 6.87
C ALA A 35 8.56 11.58 8.00
N ALA A 36 8.85 12.02 9.22
CA ALA A 36 7.92 11.94 10.35
C ALA A 36 6.61 12.73 10.13
N PHE A 37 6.64 13.77 9.29
CA PHE A 37 5.45 14.56 8.95
C PHE A 37 4.63 13.88 7.85
N THR A 38 5.28 13.33 6.83
CA THR A 38 4.62 12.76 5.65
C THR A 38 4.24 11.28 5.80
N VAL A 39 4.70 10.61 6.85
CA VAL A 39 4.24 9.24 7.18
C VAL A 39 2.78 9.21 7.66
N LEU A 40 2.30 10.31 8.23
CA LEU A 40 0.91 10.45 8.63
C LEU A 40 0.03 10.74 7.40
N PRO A 41 -1.25 10.35 7.39
CA PRO A 41 -2.15 10.75 6.31
C PRO A 41 -2.38 12.26 6.27
N ILE A 42 -2.41 12.86 5.08
CA ILE A 42 -2.53 14.33 4.94
C ILE A 42 -3.81 14.89 5.57
N TRP A 43 -4.88 14.09 5.60
CA TRP A 43 -6.15 14.50 6.18
C TRP A 43 -6.06 14.72 7.70
N LEU A 44 -5.05 14.21 8.41
CA LEU A 44 -4.81 14.57 9.82
C LEU A 44 -4.39 16.04 9.96
N TRP A 45 -3.43 16.48 9.12
CA TRP A 45 -3.03 17.88 9.05
C TRP A 45 -4.15 18.77 8.54
N GLY A 46 -4.90 18.26 7.56
CA GLY A 46 -6.08 18.92 7.03
C GLY A 46 -7.18 19.11 8.07
N ALA A 47 -7.44 18.12 8.93
CA ALA A 47 -8.41 18.23 10.02
C ALA A 47 -8.00 19.30 11.04
N LEU A 48 -6.72 19.37 11.39
CA LEU A 48 -6.20 20.41 12.28
C LEU A 48 -6.34 21.82 11.65
N GLY A 49 -6.02 21.95 10.37
CA GLY A 49 -6.19 23.19 9.64
C GLY A 49 -7.65 23.62 9.50
N LEU A 50 -8.54 22.67 9.17
CA LEU A 50 -9.99 22.89 9.15
C LEU A 50 -10.53 23.30 10.52
N LEU A 51 -10.02 22.73 11.61
CA LEU A 51 -10.40 23.14 12.96
C LEU A 51 -10.09 24.63 13.21
N PHE A 52 -8.88 25.09 12.83
CA PHE A 52 -8.51 26.50 12.95
C PHE A 52 -9.37 27.41 12.07
N SER A 53 -9.63 27.02 10.81
CA SER A 53 -10.44 27.82 9.90
C SER A 53 -11.91 27.88 10.34
N LEU A 54 -12.52 26.75 10.71
CA LEU A 54 -13.90 26.69 11.17
C LEU A 54 -14.09 27.42 12.50
N ALA A 55 -13.16 27.27 13.46
CA ALA A 55 -13.19 28.06 14.70
C ALA A 55 -13.13 29.57 14.40
N SER A 56 -12.28 29.99 13.46
CA SER A 56 -12.21 31.38 13.02
C SER A 56 -13.51 31.88 12.38
N TYR A 57 -14.18 31.03 11.59
CA TYR A 57 -15.47 31.34 11.01
C TYR A 57 -16.56 31.49 12.07
N PHE A 58 -16.78 30.48 12.90
CA PHE A 58 -17.92 30.42 13.81
C PHE A 58 -17.78 31.38 15.00
N LEU A 59 -16.58 31.52 15.57
CA LEU A 59 -16.36 32.33 16.77
C LEU A 59 -16.08 33.81 16.44
N PHE A 60 -15.39 34.08 15.33
CA PHE A 60 -14.88 35.42 15.01
C PHE A 60 -15.41 36.00 13.69
N ARG A 61 -16.22 35.24 12.94
CA ARG A 61 -16.86 35.66 11.68
C ARG A 61 -15.84 36.18 10.65
N SER A 62 -14.63 35.61 10.64
CA SER A 62 -13.59 35.95 9.67
C SER A 62 -14.00 35.44 8.28
N PRO A 63 -14.09 36.29 7.24
CA PRO A 63 -14.53 35.84 5.92
C PRO A 63 -13.48 34.99 5.19
N LEU A 64 -12.19 35.21 5.49
CA LEU A 64 -11.09 34.49 4.83
C LEU A 64 -11.05 32.99 5.22
N SER A 65 -11.66 32.61 6.34
CA SER A 65 -11.66 31.22 6.78
C SER A 65 -12.45 30.27 5.89
N LEU A 66 -13.49 30.75 5.19
CA LEU A 66 -14.22 29.93 4.20
C LEU A 66 -13.29 29.55 3.05
N PHE A 67 -12.55 30.52 2.51
CA PHE A 67 -11.56 30.29 1.47
C PHE A 67 -10.50 29.28 1.92
N THR A 68 -9.93 29.46 3.12
CA THR A 68 -8.94 28.53 3.68
C THR A 68 -9.53 27.13 3.91
N SER A 69 -10.80 27.02 4.31
CA SER A 69 -11.46 25.73 4.47
C SER A 69 -11.60 25.01 3.13
N THR A 70 -12.03 25.73 2.09
CA THR A 70 -12.10 25.20 0.71
C THR A 70 -10.72 24.73 0.22
N MET A 71 -9.65 25.48 0.50
CA MET A 71 -8.29 25.03 0.16
C MET A 71 -7.93 23.71 0.83
N TRP A 72 -8.26 23.54 2.11
CA TRP A 72 -8.01 22.29 2.81
C TRP A 72 -8.80 21.12 2.22
N PHE A 73 -10.08 21.32 1.89
CA PHE A 73 -10.87 20.29 1.21
C PHE A 73 -10.22 19.87 -0.11
N LEU A 74 -9.77 20.82 -0.93
CA LEU A 74 -9.08 20.52 -2.19
C LEU A 74 -7.75 19.79 -1.96
N VAL A 75 -6.95 20.22 -0.99
CA VAL A 75 -5.68 19.56 -0.66
C VAL A 75 -5.89 18.12 -0.20
N ILE A 76 -6.89 17.87 0.66
CA ILE A 76 -7.23 16.52 1.09
C ILE A 76 -7.69 15.68 -0.10
N LEU A 77 -8.56 16.21 -0.97
CA LEU A 77 -9.06 15.48 -2.13
C LEU A 77 -7.96 15.13 -3.15
N VAL A 78 -6.91 15.95 -3.27
CA VAL A 78 -5.85 15.75 -4.26
C VAL A 78 -4.70 14.91 -3.73
N LEU A 79 -4.31 15.09 -2.46
CA LEU A 79 -3.08 14.51 -1.90
C LEU A 79 -3.31 13.36 -0.92
N SER A 80 -4.55 12.94 -0.67
CA SER A 80 -4.81 11.77 0.18
C SER A 80 -4.76 10.46 -0.63
N ASP A 81 -4.11 9.44 -0.08
CA ASP A 81 -4.03 8.10 -0.66
C ASP A 81 -5.43 7.48 -0.85
N GLU A 82 -6.40 7.89 -0.03
CA GLU A 82 -7.74 7.35 -0.02
C GLU A 82 -8.68 8.01 -1.02
N ALA A 83 -8.42 9.25 -1.44
CA ALA A 83 -9.32 9.99 -2.33
C ALA A 83 -9.57 9.28 -3.67
N PRO A 84 -8.57 8.74 -4.40
CA PRO A 84 -8.82 8.03 -5.65
C PRO A 84 -9.78 6.85 -5.49
N GLY A 85 -9.63 6.07 -4.42
CA GLY A 85 -10.49 4.92 -4.14
C GLY A 85 -11.93 5.30 -3.78
N LEU A 86 -12.10 6.42 -3.06
CA LEU A 86 -13.42 6.95 -2.69
C LEU A 86 -14.16 7.59 -3.87
N VAL A 87 -13.45 8.25 -4.79
CA VAL A 87 -14.05 8.82 -6.01
C VAL A 87 -14.58 7.72 -6.94
N ARG A 88 -13.95 6.54 -6.93
CA ARG A 88 -14.37 5.37 -7.72
C ARG A 88 -15.50 4.56 -7.08
N PHE A 89 -16.23 5.16 -6.14
CA PHE A 89 -17.41 4.53 -5.55
C PHE A 89 -18.41 4.10 -6.63
N GLY A 90 -18.84 2.84 -6.58
CA GLY A 90 -19.75 2.25 -7.56
C GLY A 90 -19.08 1.67 -8.82
N GLN A 91 -17.75 1.79 -8.96
CA GLN A 91 -17.01 1.00 -9.95
C GLN A 91 -16.95 -0.47 -9.53
N THR A 92 -16.69 -1.35 -10.50
CA THR A 92 -16.53 -2.78 -10.24
C THR A 92 -15.34 -3.02 -9.32
N THR A 93 -15.51 -3.94 -8.38
CA THR A 93 -14.52 -4.29 -7.36
C THR A 93 -14.29 -5.80 -7.39
N PRO A 94 -13.17 -6.33 -6.88
CA PRO A 94 -13.05 -7.76 -6.70
C PRO A 94 -14.17 -8.27 -5.79
N GLU A 95 -14.88 -9.31 -6.23
CA GLU A 95 -15.88 -10.04 -5.45
C GLU A 95 -15.40 -11.47 -5.19
N ASP A 96 -15.98 -12.13 -4.20
CA ASP A 96 -15.73 -13.54 -3.91
C ASP A 96 -15.95 -14.41 -5.15
N GLY A 97 -15.24 -15.54 -5.19
CA GLY A 97 -15.14 -16.44 -6.34
C GLY A 97 -14.02 -16.04 -7.29
N ARG A 98 -13.98 -16.65 -8.47
CA ARG A 98 -12.95 -16.36 -9.47
C ARG A 98 -13.07 -14.95 -10.05
N ALA A 99 -11.96 -14.34 -10.44
CA ALA A 99 -11.95 -13.03 -11.13
C ALA A 99 -12.94 -13.02 -12.31
N ALA A 100 -13.84 -12.04 -12.35
CA ALA A 100 -14.83 -11.96 -13.43
C ALA A 100 -14.11 -11.68 -14.77
N PRO A 101 -14.53 -12.30 -15.89
CA PRO A 101 -13.91 -12.07 -17.19
C PRO A 101 -13.93 -10.60 -17.61
N TYR A 102 -12.91 -10.17 -18.35
CA TYR A 102 -12.83 -8.86 -18.97
C TYR A 102 -12.57 -9.03 -20.47
N LEU A 103 -13.47 -8.51 -21.31
CA LEU A 103 -13.39 -8.66 -22.77
C LEU A 103 -13.14 -10.12 -23.22
N ASN A 104 -13.86 -11.08 -22.63
CA ASN A 104 -13.73 -12.53 -22.86
C ASN A 104 -12.37 -13.15 -22.50
N ARG A 105 -11.48 -12.40 -21.83
CA ARG A 105 -10.23 -12.92 -21.26
C ARG A 105 -10.40 -13.12 -19.74
N GLN A 106 -9.73 -14.13 -19.20
CA GLN A 106 -9.72 -14.43 -17.77
C GLN A 106 -8.57 -13.67 -17.09
N PRO A 107 -8.84 -12.71 -16.19
CA PRO A 107 -7.80 -12.02 -15.43
C PRO A 107 -7.16 -12.93 -14.37
N LEU A 108 -5.91 -12.66 -14.01
CA LEU A 108 -5.27 -13.25 -12.85
C LEU A 108 -5.74 -12.53 -11.59
N ARG A 109 -6.09 -13.30 -10.56
CA ARG A 109 -6.32 -12.74 -9.23
C ARG A 109 -5.09 -12.87 -8.34
N VAL A 110 -4.63 -11.74 -7.81
CA VAL A 110 -3.44 -11.65 -6.98
C VAL A 110 -3.82 -11.11 -5.62
N ILE A 111 -3.34 -11.75 -4.57
CA ILE A 111 -3.55 -11.35 -3.18
C ILE A 111 -2.20 -11.12 -2.51
N THR A 112 -2.09 -10.07 -1.69
CA THR A 112 -1.04 -9.96 -0.69
C THR A 112 -1.62 -9.80 0.70
N CYS A 113 -1.02 -10.46 1.69
CA CYS A 113 -1.47 -10.44 3.07
C CYS A 113 -0.30 -10.60 4.04
N ASN A 114 -0.08 -9.60 4.90
CA ASN A 114 0.63 -9.80 6.15
C ASN A 114 -0.27 -10.58 7.13
N TRP A 115 0.15 -11.77 7.56
CA TRP A 115 -0.70 -12.67 8.36
C TRP A 115 -0.65 -12.34 9.84
N SER A 116 0.54 -12.25 10.44
CA SER A 116 0.81 -11.88 11.83
C SER A 116 -0.09 -12.55 12.91
N SER A 117 -0.75 -13.68 12.60
CA SER A 117 -1.66 -14.39 13.52
C SER A 117 -0.97 -15.57 14.19
N ASP A 118 -1.41 -15.86 15.44
CA ASP A 118 -1.01 -17.00 16.28
C ASP A 118 -1.43 -18.36 15.68
N SER A 119 -0.75 -18.80 14.63
CA SER A 119 -0.78 -20.15 14.05
C SER A 119 -2.13 -20.62 13.47
N ARG A 120 -3.11 -19.74 13.29
CA ARG A 120 -4.37 -20.06 12.62
C ARG A 120 -4.15 -20.32 11.12
N PRO A 121 -4.89 -21.28 10.51
CA PRO A 121 -4.86 -21.45 9.06
C PRO A 121 -5.43 -20.22 8.34
N ILE A 122 -4.67 -19.69 7.39
CA ILE A 122 -5.07 -18.55 6.53
C ILE A 122 -6.05 -18.96 5.41
N GLY A 123 -6.10 -20.25 5.08
CA GLY A 123 -6.92 -20.82 4.01
C GLY A 123 -8.38 -20.37 4.00
N PRO A 124 -9.13 -20.47 5.12
CA PRO A 124 -10.54 -20.07 5.16
C PRO A 124 -10.81 -18.60 4.81
N ALA A 125 -9.86 -17.69 5.09
CA ALA A 125 -10.00 -16.27 4.78
C ALA A 125 -9.71 -15.95 3.31
N ILE A 126 -8.80 -16.72 2.68
CA ILE A 126 -8.33 -16.47 1.30
C ILE A 126 -9.09 -17.33 0.27
N ALA A 127 -9.47 -18.56 0.60
CA ALA A 127 -10.09 -19.50 -0.33
C ALA A 127 -11.37 -18.97 -1.01
N PRO A 128 -12.26 -18.23 -0.32
CA PRO A 128 -13.44 -17.64 -0.97
C PRO A 128 -13.09 -16.72 -2.15
N TRP A 129 -11.89 -16.17 -2.20
CA TRP A 129 -11.45 -15.25 -3.24
C TRP A 129 -10.93 -15.95 -4.50
N GLU A 130 -10.78 -17.28 -4.49
CA GLU A 130 -10.20 -18.09 -5.57
C GLU A 130 -8.98 -17.43 -6.28
N PRO A 131 -7.94 -17.01 -5.55
CA PRO A 131 -6.78 -16.35 -6.15
C PRO A 131 -6.04 -17.28 -7.13
N ASP A 132 -5.19 -16.70 -7.96
CA ASP A 132 -4.18 -17.42 -8.74
C ASP A 132 -2.80 -17.32 -8.11
N ILE A 133 -2.51 -16.22 -7.41
CA ILE A 133 -1.23 -15.95 -6.75
C ILE A 133 -1.50 -15.30 -5.39
N VAL A 134 -0.82 -15.76 -4.35
CA VAL A 134 -0.90 -15.22 -3.00
C VAL A 134 0.51 -14.96 -2.46
N PHE A 135 0.77 -13.71 -2.10
CA PHE A 135 1.98 -13.25 -1.40
C PHE A 135 1.68 -13.13 0.09
N ILE A 136 2.55 -13.68 0.94
CA ILE A 136 2.32 -13.76 2.38
C ILE A 136 3.57 -13.31 3.13
N GLN A 137 3.36 -12.51 4.17
CA GLN A 137 4.38 -12.04 5.10
C GLN A 137 3.99 -12.45 6.53
N GLU A 138 4.99 -12.57 7.41
CA GLU A 138 4.82 -12.94 8.83
C GLU A 138 4.01 -14.22 9.07
N MET A 139 4.23 -15.23 8.24
CA MET A 139 3.63 -16.55 8.45
C MET A 139 4.48 -17.35 9.45
N PRO A 140 3.97 -17.74 10.62
CA PRO A 140 4.80 -18.24 11.71
C PRO A 140 5.40 -19.63 11.47
N HIS A 141 4.75 -20.46 10.64
CA HIS A 141 5.15 -21.87 10.48
C HIS A 141 5.12 -22.33 9.02
N PRO A 142 6.14 -23.08 8.55
CA PRO A 142 6.21 -23.59 7.18
C PRO A 142 5.03 -24.48 6.77
N TYR A 143 4.45 -25.27 7.69
CA TYR A 143 3.35 -26.17 7.34
C TYR A 143 2.08 -25.42 6.91
N LEU A 144 1.90 -24.18 7.38
CA LEU A 144 0.74 -23.35 7.03
C LEU A 144 0.74 -22.96 5.55
N ILE A 145 1.92 -22.73 4.96
CA ILE A 145 2.01 -22.42 3.53
C ILE A 145 1.59 -23.60 2.66
N LYS A 146 1.98 -24.80 3.08
CA LYS A 146 1.63 -26.04 2.39
C LYS A 146 0.13 -26.29 2.51
N GLN A 147 -0.42 -26.14 3.72
CA GLN A 147 -1.85 -26.26 3.95
C GLN A 147 -2.65 -25.27 3.09
N LEU A 148 -2.17 -24.03 2.96
CA LEU A 148 -2.78 -23.05 2.07
C LEU A 148 -2.71 -23.49 0.60
N ALA A 149 -1.55 -23.95 0.12
CA ALA A 149 -1.38 -24.45 -1.25
C ALA A 149 -2.34 -25.60 -1.55
N ASP A 150 -2.43 -26.57 -0.63
CA ASP A 150 -3.31 -27.73 -0.74
C ASP A 150 -4.79 -27.29 -0.75
N THR A 151 -5.15 -26.31 0.09
CA THR A 151 -6.52 -25.77 0.18
C THR A 151 -6.93 -25.02 -1.08
N LEU A 152 -6.05 -24.19 -1.64
CA LEU A 152 -6.38 -23.34 -2.80
C LEU A 152 -6.32 -24.09 -4.12
N TYR A 153 -5.33 -24.97 -4.28
CA TYR A 153 -4.94 -25.49 -5.60
C TYR A 153 -4.82 -27.00 -5.67
N GLY A 154 -4.88 -27.71 -4.53
CA GLY A 154 -4.59 -29.14 -4.45
C GLY A 154 -3.30 -29.49 -5.20
N ASN A 155 -3.39 -30.45 -6.13
CA ASN A 155 -2.23 -30.92 -6.90
C ASN A 155 -1.78 -29.98 -8.04
N THR A 156 -2.53 -28.91 -8.31
CA THR A 156 -2.29 -27.99 -9.42
C THR A 156 -1.50 -26.73 -9.04
N GLY A 157 -1.21 -26.55 -7.75
CA GLY A 157 -0.43 -25.43 -7.23
C GLY A 157 1.01 -25.77 -6.92
N ASP A 158 1.76 -24.73 -6.59
CA ASP A 158 3.13 -24.79 -6.08
C ASP A 158 3.34 -23.64 -5.07
N TYR A 159 4.34 -23.78 -4.21
CA TYR A 159 4.61 -22.79 -3.17
C TYR A 159 6.10 -22.73 -2.81
N ARG A 160 6.57 -21.58 -2.34
CA ARG A 160 7.90 -21.44 -1.72
C ARG A 160 7.78 -20.62 -0.45
N TYR A 161 8.55 -21.03 0.55
CA TYR A 161 8.58 -20.40 1.86
C TYR A 161 10.03 -20.12 2.25
N ASP A 162 10.26 -18.93 2.78
CA ASP A 162 11.52 -18.51 3.36
C ASP A 162 11.40 -18.57 4.89
N GLU A 163 11.99 -19.61 5.48
CA GLU A 163 11.92 -19.84 6.93
C GLU A 163 12.62 -18.75 7.74
N ASN A 164 13.66 -18.11 7.18
CA ASN A 164 14.42 -17.09 7.88
C ASN A 164 13.63 -15.78 8.03
N HIS A 165 12.76 -15.50 7.07
CA HIS A 165 12.03 -14.24 6.98
C HIS A 165 10.52 -14.38 7.17
N ALA A 166 10.03 -15.60 7.37
CA ALA A 166 8.60 -15.89 7.53
C ALA A 166 7.72 -15.41 6.36
N CYS A 167 8.29 -15.41 5.15
CA CYS A 167 7.62 -14.95 3.93
C CYS A 167 7.39 -16.12 2.98
N GLY A 168 6.31 -16.06 2.20
CA GLY A 168 6.04 -17.10 1.23
C GLY A 168 5.11 -16.70 0.10
N VAL A 169 5.17 -17.47 -0.97
CA VAL A 169 4.28 -17.31 -2.13
C VAL A 169 3.65 -18.65 -2.46
N VAL A 170 2.36 -18.61 -2.77
CA VAL A 170 1.59 -19.76 -3.24
C VAL A 170 0.91 -19.38 -4.55
N LEU A 171 0.93 -20.27 -5.55
CA LEU A 171 0.32 -19.98 -6.84
C LEU A 171 -0.28 -21.20 -7.53
N ARG A 172 -1.30 -20.95 -8.35
CA ARG A 172 -1.84 -21.90 -9.34
C ARG A 172 -0.87 -22.02 -10.50
N GLY A 173 -0.19 -23.16 -10.63
CA GLY A 173 0.88 -23.33 -11.61
C GLY A 173 2.13 -23.99 -11.01
N ARG A 174 3.31 -23.72 -11.59
CA ARG A 174 4.58 -24.33 -11.16
C ARG A 174 5.69 -23.31 -11.02
N ILE A 175 6.44 -23.37 -9.93
CA ILE A 175 7.62 -22.53 -9.69
C ILE A 175 8.82 -23.19 -10.38
N LYS A 176 9.45 -22.45 -11.30
CA LYS A 176 10.60 -22.92 -12.09
C LYS A 176 11.92 -22.54 -11.44
N LYS A 177 11.97 -21.37 -10.83
CA LYS A 177 13.15 -20.84 -10.16
C LYS A 177 12.70 -20.13 -8.91
N ALA A 178 13.45 -20.30 -7.83
CA ALA A 178 13.27 -19.56 -6.59
C ALA A 178 14.61 -19.05 -6.12
N LEU A 179 14.67 -17.76 -5.81
CA LEU A 179 15.84 -17.09 -5.29
C LEU A 179 15.43 -16.44 -3.96
N LEU A 180 16.17 -16.76 -2.92
CA LEU A 180 16.07 -16.09 -1.64
C LEU A 180 17.21 -15.09 -1.55
N GLU A 181 16.90 -13.92 -1.03
CA GLU A 181 17.91 -12.90 -0.76
C GLU A 181 18.27 -12.97 0.73
N PRO A 182 19.56 -13.18 1.07
CA PRO A 182 19.95 -13.43 2.46
C PRO A 182 19.91 -12.20 3.37
N GLN A 183 20.01 -10.98 2.82
CA GLN A 183 20.15 -9.76 3.63
C GLN A 183 18.82 -9.14 4.04
N TYR A 184 17.80 -9.24 3.19
CA TYR A 184 16.51 -8.59 3.27
C TYR A 184 15.39 -9.61 3.13
N ARG A 185 14.21 -9.25 3.65
CA ARG A 185 13.03 -10.12 3.65
C ARG A 185 12.33 -10.08 2.28
N SER A 186 13.04 -10.56 1.26
CA SER A 186 12.62 -10.52 -0.13
C SER A 186 12.82 -11.87 -0.81
N GLN A 187 11.80 -12.34 -1.52
CA GLN A 187 11.80 -13.61 -2.22
C GLN A 187 11.41 -13.41 -3.68
N TYR A 188 12.20 -13.98 -4.60
CA TYR A 188 12.01 -13.82 -6.05
C TYR A 188 11.75 -15.18 -6.70
N LEU A 189 10.71 -15.26 -7.53
CA LEU A 189 10.27 -16.51 -8.12
C LEU A 189 9.98 -16.32 -9.61
N THR A 190 10.45 -17.26 -10.43
CA THR A 190 9.94 -17.42 -11.79
C THR A 190 8.87 -18.50 -11.77
N ALA A 191 7.64 -18.13 -12.11
CA ALA A 191 6.49 -19.03 -12.13
C ALA A 191 5.98 -19.28 -13.54
N ARG A 192 5.52 -20.50 -13.81
CA ARG A 192 4.76 -20.86 -15.01
C ARG A 192 3.28 -20.99 -14.65
N LEU A 193 2.47 -20.13 -15.24
CA LEU A 193 1.03 -20.15 -15.12
C LEU A 193 0.40 -21.35 -15.88
N PRO A 194 -0.86 -21.73 -15.60
CA PRO A 194 -1.53 -22.84 -16.27
C PRO A 194 -1.68 -22.65 -17.79
N ASN A 195 -1.76 -21.40 -18.25
CA ASN A 195 -1.78 -21.06 -19.67
C ASN A 195 -0.41 -21.16 -20.37
N GLY A 196 0.65 -21.51 -19.63
CA GLY A 196 2.02 -21.65 -20.14
C GLY A 196 2.88 -20.40 -20.01
N ASN A 197 2.30 -19.23 -19.70
CA ASN A 197 3.03 -17.98 -19.58
C ASN A 197 3.99 -18.01 -18.39
N LEU A 198 5.17 -17.41 -18.59
CA LEU A 198 6.16 -17.22 -17.52
C LEU A 198 6.02 -15.82 -16.95
N ILE A 199 6.00 -15.73 -15.63
CA ILE A 199 5.95 -14.47 -14.89
C ILE A 199 7.03 -14.47 -13.80
N GLU A 200 7.51 -13.29 -13.45
CA GLU A 200 8.37 -13.07 -12.30
C GLU A 200 7.54 -12.52 -11.14
N LEU A 201 7.83 -13.00 -9.93
CA LEU A 201 7.18 -12.59 -8.70
C LEU A 201 8.25 -12.14 -7.71
N ALA A 202 8.04 -11.00 -7.07
CA ALA A 202 8.84 -10.56 -5.93
C ALA A 202 7.93 -10.34 -4.72
N ASN A 203 8.10 -11.18 -3.70
CA ASN A 203 7.48 -10.99 -2.39
C ASN A 203 8.40 -10.11 -1.53
N ILE A 204 7.89 -8.98 -1.05
CA ILE A 204 8.68 -8.00 -0.33
C ILE A 204 8.12 -7.81 1.09
N HIS A 205 8.99 -7.75 2.08
CA HIS A 205 8.65 -7.33 3.44
C HIS A 205 9.69 -6.33 3.98
N LEU A 206 9.56 -5.06 3.61
CA LEU A 206 10.56 -4.03 3.92
C LEU A 206 10.69 -3.78 5.42
N GLN A 207 11.81 -3.21 5.86
CA GLN A 207 12.07 -2.82 7.26
C GLN A 207 10.80 -2.26 7.97
N PRO A 208 10.47 -2.73 9.20
CA PRO A 208 9.28 -2.27 9.91
C PRO A 208 9.21 -0.76 10.06
N ALA A 209 8.00 -0.21 9.99
CA ALA A 209 7.75 1.21 10.18
C ALA A 209 8.20 1.69 11.57
N SER A 210 8.71 2.91 11.66
CA SER A 210 8.92 3.56 12.96
C SER A 210 7.57 3.86 13.61
N THR A 211 7.37 3.38 14.83
CA THR A 211 6.17 3.65 15.64
C THR A 211 6.31 4.91 16.50
N ASN A 212 7.44 5.61 16.42
CA ASN A 212 7.73 6.79 17.22
C ASN A 212 6.93 8.00 16.72
N LEU A 213 5.86 8.36 17.43
CA LEU A 213 5.01 9.53 17.14
C LEU A 213 5.37 10.77 17.98
N SER A 214 6.54 10.78 18.63
CA SER A 214 7.00 11.92 19.44
C SER A 214 7.50 13.06 18.56
N LEU A 215 6.62 13.68 17.77
CA LEU A 215 6.96 14.71 16.77
C LEU A 215 7.65 15.94 17.36
N TRP A 216 7.59 16.16 18.68
CA TRP A 216 8.33 17.20 19.39
C TRP A 216 9.81 16.87 19.61
N SER A 217 10.22 15.61 19.47
CA SER A 217 11.58 15.15 19.73
C SER A 217 12.40 15.07 18.43
N PRO A 218 13.62 15.65 18.38
CA PRO A 218 14.52 15.50 17.24
C PRO A 218 14.85 14.04 16.90
N SER A 219 14.82 13.13 17.88
CA SER A 219 15.06 11.70 17.65
C SER A 219 14.00 11.06 16.75
N CYS A 220 12.73 11.45 16.89
CA CYS A 220 11.63 10.97 16.05
C CYS A 220 11.91 11.29 14.56
N TRP A 221 12.25 12.54 14.26
CA TRP A 221 12.57 12.97 12.88
C TRP A 221 13.77 12.22 12.29
N LYS A 222 14.83 12.02 13.09
CA LYS A 222 16.01 11.27 12.67
C LYS A 222 15.66 9.81 12.39
N GLU A 223 14.85 9.20 13.24
CA GLU A 223 14.42 7.80 13.11
C GLU A 223 13.59 7.57 11.84
N HIS A 224 12.54 8.38 11.62
CA HIS A 224 11.72 8.32 10.41
C HIS A 224 12.53 8.55 9.13
N ARG A 225 13.45 9.54 9.17
CA ARG A 225 14.39 9.79 8.05
C ARG A 225 15.22 8.55 7.72
N GLN A 226 15.85 7.96 8.74
CA GLN A 226 16.68 6.76 8.56
C GLN A 226 15.86 5.56 8.09
N ASN A 227 14.63 5.39 8.60
CA ASN A 227 13.73 4.33 8.20
C ASN A 227 13.32 4.44 6.73
N ARG A 228 12.92 5.64 6.26
CA ARG A 228 12.64 5.90 4.83
C ARG A 228 13.84 5.59 3.94
N MET A 229 15.04 6.07 4.30
CA MET A 229 16.24 5.81 3.51
C MET A 229 16.57 4.31 3.43
N ARG A 230 16.42 3.55 4.52
CA ARG A 230 16.62 2.09 4.52
C ARG A 230 15.63 1.37 3.61
N ARG A 231 14.32 1.65 3.75
CA ARG A 231 13.28 1.08 2.88
C ARG A 231 13.53 1.39 1.40
N ARG A 232 13.96 2.62 1.08
CA ARG A 232 14.35 3.00 -0.28
C ARG A 232 15.54 2.17 -0.79
N SER A 233 16.58 1.99 0.03
CA SER A 233 17.74 1.16 -0.33
C SER A 233 17.37 -0.31 -0.51
N GLU A 234 16.47 -0.86 0.32
CA GLU A 234 15.95 -2.21 0.16
C GLU A 234 15.19 -2.40 -1.16
N LEU A 235 14.33 -1.44 -1.53
CA LEU A 235 13.63 -1.47 -2.82
C LEU A 235 14.58 -1.33 -4.00
N GLN A 236 15.56 -0.43 -3.93
CA GLN A 236 16.60 -0.30 -4.97
C GLN A 236 17.38 -1.59 -5.15
N PHE A 237 17.75 -2.25 -4.04
CA PHE A 237 18.40 -3.54 -4.09
C PHE A 237 17.49 -4.60 -4.71
N ALA A 238 16.21 -4.63 -4.33
CA ALA A 238 15.26 -5.58 -4.88
C ALA A 238 15.08 -5.45 -6.39
N LEU A 239 15.01 -4.22 -6.90
CA LEU A 239 14.95 -3.94 -8.33
C LEU A 239 16.24 -4.32 -9.05
N ALA A 240 17.41 -4.02 -8.46
CA ALA A 240 18.70 -4.41 -9.02
C ALA A 240 18.83 -5.93 -9.10
N PHE A 241 18.46 -6.64 -8.04
CA PHE A 241 18.45 -8.10 -7.98
C PHE A 241 17.49 -8.70 -9.02
N LEU A 242 16.27 -8.16 -9.14
CA LEU A 242 15.32 -8.60 -10.15
C LEU A 242 15.89 -8.44 -11.56
N ASN A 243 16.51 -7.29 -11.85
CA ASN A 243 17.13 -7.01 -13.16
C ASN A 243 18.36 -7.88 -13.46
N GLU A 244 19.14 -8.25 -12.44
CA GLU A 244 20.34 -9.07 -12.60
C GLU A 244 20.02 -10.56 -12.78
N TYR A 245 19.05 -11.07 -12.01
CA TYR A 245 18.83 -12.52 -11.90
C TYR A 245 17.58 -13.03 -12.63
N THR A 246 16.79 -12.15 -13.24
CA THR A 246 15.58 -12.48 -14.01
C THR A 246 15.54 -11.75 -15.35
N PRO A 247 14.67 -12.16 -16.30
CA PRO A 247 14.51 -11.45 -17.58
C PRO A 247 13.69 -10.15 -17.52
N PHE A 248 13.48 -9.57 -16.32
CA PHE A 248 12.95 -8.22 -16.18
C PHE A 248 13.85 -7.21 -16.93
N PRO A 249 13.29 -6.18 -17.61
CA PRO A 249 11.87 -5.82 -17.69
C PRO A 249 11.12 -6.44 -18.88
N ASN A 250 11.63 -7.49 -19.54
CA ASN A 250 10.99 -8.08 -20.73
C ASN A 250 10.04 -9.25 -20.41
N ARG A 251 9.79 -9.50 -19.13
CA ARG A 251 8.88 -10.54 -18.66
C ARG A 251 7.83 -9.90 -17.74
N PRO A 252 6.57 -10.37 -17.77
CA PRO A 252 5.56 -9.90 -16.84
C PRO A 252 6.01 -10.11 -15.40
N THR A 253 6.09 -9.03 -14.63
CA THR A 253 6.56 -9.05 -13.25
C THR A 253 5.51 -8.45 -12.32
N LEU A 254 5.29 -9.11 -11.18
CA LEU A 254 4.55 -8.59 -10.04
C LEU A 254 5.47 -8.42 -8.84
N ILE A 255 5.39 -7.27 -8.18
CA ILE A 255 6.01 -7.03 -6.87
C ILE A 255 4.88 -6.79 -5.88
N ALA A 256 4.82 -7.57 -4.81
CA ALA A 256 3.75 -7.43 -3.83
C ALA A 256 4.26 -7.79 -2.44
N GLY A 257 3.61 -7.22 -1.42
CA GLY A 257 3.93 -7.52 -0.04
C GLY A 257 3.63 -6.38 0.91
N ASP A 258 4.30 -6.41 2.05
CA ASP A 258 4.24 -5.37 3.07
C ASP A 258 5.44 -4.42 2.90
N PHE A 259 5.17 -3.23 2.39
CA PHE A 259 6.17 -2.21 2.17
C PHE A 259 6.50 -1.46 3.46
N ASN A 260 5.75 -1.71 4.54
CA ASN A 260 5.86 -1.02 5.82
C ASN A 260 5.86 0.51 5.67
N ALA A 261 5.31 1.03 4.56
CA ALA A 261 5.31 2.42 4.17
C ALA A 261 3.96 2.78 3.56
N PRO A 262 3.44 4.00 3.79
CA PRO A 262 2.33 4.53 3.00
C PRO A 262 2.64 4.42 1.51
N ALA A 263 1.60 4.27 0.68
CA ALA A 263 1.79 4.04 -0.74
C ALA A 263 2.40 5.24 -1.47
N THR A 264 2.15 6.44 -0.96
CA THR A 264 2.79 7.66 -1.46
C THR A 264 4.13 7.97 -0.80
N ASP A 265 4.68 7.12 0.09
CA ASP A 265 5.99 7.40 0.71
C ASP A 265 7.11 7.40 -0.35
N GLY A 266 7.94 8.44 -0.36
CA GLY A 266 9.03 8.61 -1.32
C GLY A 266 10.14 7.55 -1.25
N ALA A 267 10.04 6.54 -0.38
CA ALA A 267 10.82 5.31 -0.51
C ALA A 267 10.42 4.52 -1.77
N SER A 268 9.15 4.56 -2.16
CA SER A 268 8.55 3.77 -3.25
C SER A 268 8.69 4.42 -4.63
N ASP A 269 9.15 5.67 -4.71
CA ASP A 269 9.35 6.40 -6.00
C ASP A 269 10.19 5.62 -7.01
N VAL A 270 11.09 4.76 -6.53
CA VAL A 270 11.93 3.92 -7.40
C VAL A 270 11.14 2.89 -8.20
N LEU A 271 9.92 2.53 -7.77
CA LEU A 271 9.03 1.59 -8.46
C LEU A 271 8.29 2.24 -9.61
N ALA A 272 7.95 3.54 -9.49
CA ALA A 272 7.07 4.25 -10.41
C ALA A 272 7.56 4.29 -11.86
N ARG A 273 8.85 4.02 -12.10
CA ARG A 273 9.41 3.93 -13.45
C ARG A 273 8.91 2.70 -14.21
N ASP A 274 8.85 1.55 -13.55
CA ASP A 274 8.67 0.25 -14.20
C ASP A 274 7.39 -0.48 -13.76
N PHE A 275 6.73 0.02 -12.70
CA PHE A 275 5.57 -0.59 -12.07
C PHE A 275 4.44 0.41 -11.84
N THR A 276 3.22 -0.11 -11.89
CA THR A 276 1.99 0.59 -11.52
C THR A 276 1.41 0.00 -10.23
N ASP A 277 1.14 0.86 -9.24
CA ASP A 277 0.37 0.47 -8.06
C ASP A 277 -1.08 0.15 -8.48
N THR A 278 -1.48 -1.11 -8.27
CA THR A 278 -2.78 -1.59 -8.73
C THR A 278 -3.96 -0.93 -8.00
N PHE A 279 -3.81 -0.55 -6.73
CA PHE A 279 -4.88 0.12 -6.00
C PHE A 279 -4.94 1.60 -6.35
N GLU A 280 -3.82 2.27 -6.58
CA GLU A 280 -3.84 3.65 -7.09
C GLU A 280 -4.53 3.73 -8.46
N ALA A 281 -4.21 2.78 -9.35
CA ALA A 281 -4.71 2.75 -10.71
C ALA A 281 -6.20 2.44 -10.82
N VAL A 282 -6.72 1.48 -10.04
CA VAL A 282 -8.10 0.94 -10.18
C VAL A 282 -8.76 0.56 -8.84
N GLY A 283 -8.16 0.93 -7.71
CA GLY A 283 -8.66 0.61 -6.38
C GLY A 283 -10.00 1.26 -6.08
N THR A 284 -10.85 0.55 -5.33
CA THR A 284 -12.17 1.04 -4.92
C THR A 284 -12.31 1.00 -3.40
N GLY A 285 -12.94 2.04 -2.84
CA GLY A 285 -13.19 2.18 -1.41
C GLY A 285 -11.96 2.59 -0.60
N TRP A 286 -11.96 2.25 0.69
CA TRP A 286 -10.88 2.60 1.61
C TRP A 286 -9.73 1.60 1.50
N GLY A 287 -8.59 2.03 0.95
CA GLY A 287 -7.46 1.17 0.59
C GLY A 287 -6.47 0.85 1.70
N ASN A 288 -6.51 1.59 2.81
CA ASN A 288 -5.55 1.40 3.90
C ASN A 288 -5.68 0.01 4.52
N THR A 289 -4.55 -0.55 4.96
CA THR A 289 -4.47 -1.93 5.43
C THR A 289 -4.11 -2.06 6.90
N TYR A 290 -3.45 -1.05 7.49
CA TYR A 290 -3.00 -1.09 8.87
C TYR A 290 -3.40 0.18 9.67
N HIS A 291 -3.85 0.07 10.91
CA HIS A 291 -4.25 -1.15 11.62
C HIS A 291 -5.64 -1.60 11.14
N ARG A 292 -5.92 -2.89 10.99
CA ARG A 292 -7.18 -3.41 10.41
C ARG A 292 -8.45 -2.74 10.92
N ARG A 293 -8.57 -2.54 12.24
CA ARG A 293 -9.75 -1.93 12.90
C ARG A 293 -9.94 -0.45 12.58
N PHE A 294 -8.84 0.27 12.41
CA PHE A 294 -8.80 1.69 12.08
C PHE A 294 -7.67 1.92 11.07
N PRO A 295 -7.90 1.56 9.80
CA PRO A 295 -6.82 1.46 8.83
C PRO A 295 -6.40 2.86 8.39
N LEU A 296 -5.28 3.34 8.91
CA LEU A 296 -4.74 4.67 8.65
C LEU A 296 -3.71 4.68 7.53
N LEU A 297 -3.00 3.57 7.30
CA LEU A 297 -1.89 3.49 6.34
C LEU A 297 -2.10 2.33 5.38
N ARG A 298 -1.75 2.55 4.10
CA ARG A 298 -1.74 1.52 3.05
C ARG A 298 -0.33 0.91 2.93
N LEU A 299 -0.04 -0.05 3.80
CA LEU A 299 1.28 -0.68 3.90
C LEU A 299 1.44 -1.85 2.94
N ASP A 300 0.38 -2.63 2.77
CA ASP A 300 0.34 -3.77 1.86
C ASP A 300 -0.01 -3.29 0.45
N GLN A 301 0.80 -3.65 -0.53
CA GLN A 301 0.71 -3.12 -1.89
C GLN A 301 0.97 -4.21 -2.94
N ILE A 302 0.34 -4.05 -4.11
CA ILE A 302 0.59 -4.88 -5.30
C ILE A 302 0.94 -3.94 -6.45
N HIS A 303 2.12 -4.13 -7.00
CA HIS A 303 2.71 -3.36 -8.09
C HIS A 303 2.90 -4.27 -9.30
N ALA A 304 2.44 -3.83 -10.47
CA ALA A 304 2.47 -4.62 -11.68
C ALA A 304 3.27 -3.93 -12.78
N SER A 305 4.13 -4.70 -13.47
CA SER A 305 4.85 -4.21 -14.65
C SER A 305 3.89 -3.88 -15.79
N HIS A 306 4.36 -3.11 -16.78
CA HIS A 306 3.58 -2.68 -17.96
C HIS A 306 2.88 -3.80 -18.76
N HIS A 307 3.28 -5.07 -18.59
CA HIS A 307 2.62 -6.22 -19.22
C HIS A 307 1.26 -6.57 -18.61
N PHE A 308 0.90 -5.95 -17.50
CA PHE A 308 -0.39 -6.15 -16.84
C PHE A 308 -1.24 -4.91 -16.95
N LEU A 309 -2.51 -5.11 -17.27
CA LEU A 309 -3.56 -4.12 -17.12
C LEU A 309 -4.28 -4.36 -15.78
N PRO A 310 -4.13 -3.47 -14.78
CA PRO A 310 -4.95 -3.50 -13.58
C PRO A 310 -6.41 -3.27 -13.94
N LEU A 311 -7.30 -4.15 -13.50
CA LEU A 311 -8.73 -4.05 -13.77
C LEU A 311 -9.51 -3.59 -12.54
N ARG A 312 -9.24 -4.22 -11.39
CA ARG A 312 -9.96 -3.99 -10.14
C ARG A 312 -9.01 -4.21 -8.98
N SER A 313 -9.12 -3.42 -7.93
CA SER A 313 -8.40 -3.67 -6.68
C SER A 313 -9.22 -3.24 -5.46
N ARG A 314 -9.05 -3.93 -4.33
CA ARG A 314 -9.63 -3.54 -3.05
C ARG A 314 -8.84 -4.09 -1.86
N ALA A 315 -8.91 -3.39 -0.73
CA ALA A 315 -8.48 -3.91 0.55
C ALA A 315 -9.62 -4.68 1.23
N VAL A 316 -9.34 -5.84 1.81
CA VAL A 316 -10.32 -6.74 2.43
C VAL A 316 -9.94 -7.05 3.87
N THR A 317 -10.90 -6.87 4.77
CA THR A 317 -10.73 -7.17 6.19
C THR A 317 -10.70 -8.68 6.40
N ILE A 318 -9.68 -9.16 7.11
CA ILE A 318 -9.58 -10.53 7.63
C ILE A 318 -9.53 -10.43 9.15
N GLU A 319 -10.43 -11.10 9.88
CA GLU A 319 -10.56 -10.88 11.32
C GLU A 319 -9.34 -11.32 12.13
N GLU A 320 -8.62 -12.31 11.60
CA GLU A 320 -7.51 -13.00 12.25
C GLU A 320 -6.18 -12.25 12.16
N SER A 321 -6.05 -11.28 11.25
CA SER A 321 -4.84 -10.46 11.06
C SER A 321 -5.04 -9.04 11.57
N GLU A 322 -3.95 -8.39 11.98
CA GLU A 322 -3.93 -6.95 12.26
C GLU A 322 -3.82 -6.10 10.98
N HIS A 323 -3.61 -6.75 9.83
CA HIS A 323 -3.65 -6.15 8.50
C HIS A 323 -4.93 -6.56 7.75
N ARG A 324 -5.32 -5.72 6.79
CA ARG A 324 -6.25 -6.10 5.71
C ARG A 324 -5.42 -6.65 4.56
N MET A 325 -5.92 -7.67 3.86
CA MET A 325 -5.29 -8.10 2.62
C MET A 325 -5.62 -7.15 1.47
N VAL A 326 -4.81 -7.14 0.42
CA VAL A 326 -5.13 -6.48 -0.85
C VAL A 326 -5.41 -7.53 -1.90
N VAL A 327 -6.52 -7.38 -2.63
CA VAL A 327 -6.93 -8.24 -3.73
C VAL A 327 -6.94 -7.41 -4.99
N SER A 328 -6.25 -7.87 -6.04
CA SER A 328 -6.20 -7.20 -7.35
C SER A 328 -6.44 -8.20 -8.48
N ASP A 329 -7.31 -7.81 -9.42
CA ASP A 329 -7.54 -8.53 -10.67
C ASP A 329 -6.74 -7.85 -11.79
N LEU A 330 -5.89 -8.63 -12.46
CA LEU A 330 -4.89 -8.16 -13.42
C LEU A 330 -5.03 -8.94 -14.71
N LEU A 331 -5.22 -8.26 -15.84
CA LEU A 331 -5.16 -8.91 -17.13
C LEU A 331 -3.71 -8.88 -17.64
N LEU A 332 -3.16 -10.06 -17.90
CA LEU A 332 -1.88 -10.17 -18.61
C LEU A 332 -2.11 -9.85 -20.09
N GLU A 333 -1.42 -8.84 -20.64
CA GLU A 333 -1.64 -8.32 -22.00
C GLU A 333 -1.08 -9.20 -23.10
#